data_AF-A0A097F8G6-F1
#
_entry.id   AF-A0A097F8G6-F1
#
_cell.length_a   1.000
_cell.length_b   1.000
_cell.length_c   1.000
_cell.angle_alpha   90.00
_cell.angle_beta   90.00
_cell.angle_gamma   90.00
#
_symmetry.space_group_name_H-M   'P 1'
#
loop_
_entity.id
_entity.type
_entity.pdbx_description
1 polymer ?
#
loop_
_entity_poly.entity_id
_entity_poly.type
_entity_poly.pdbx_seq_one_letter_code
_entity_poly.pdbx_strand_id
1 'polypeptide(L)'
;SYNSGMLTVLMNRVGDVGILLGISLLASEGSWNFIVFDANQVNLLFKVLMGLILMAAMTKSAQVPFSSWLPAAMAAPTPVSALVHSSTLVTAGVFLLIRFYALMGENLSAILMVISLLTLLLGGLGACMEMDFKKVIALSTLSQLGLMMYTLSLGLWELTYFHMLTHAIF
;
A
#
# COMPACT_ATOMS: atom_id res chain seq x y z
N SER A 1 -2.34 -20.60 13.54
CA SER A 1 -1.80 -19.34 14.07
C SER A 1 -0.34 -19.11 13.67
N TYR A 2 0.56 -20.08 13.81
CA TYR A 2 1.97 -19.90 13.41
C TYR A 2 2.18 -19.66 11.90
N ASN A 3 1.54 -20.46 11.04
CA ASN A 3 1.68 -20.32 9.58
C ASN A 3 1.19 -18.97 9.07
N SER A 4 0.09 -18.44 9.62
CA SER A 4 -0.43 -17.12 9.26
C SER A 4 0.52 -15.99 9.70
N GLY A 5 1.10 -16.08 10.89
CA GLY A 5 2.11 -15.13 11.35
C GLY A 5 3.35 -15.12 10.44
N MET A 6 3.87 -16.29 10.09
CA MET A 6 5.04 -16.40 9.21
C MET A 6 4.77 -15.80 7.83
N LEU A 7 3.58 -16.05 7.24
CA LEU A 7 3.20 -15.49 5.96
C LEU A 7 3.13 -13.96 5.99
N THR A 8 2.57 -13.36 7.06
CA THR A 8 2.52 -11.90 7.20
C THR A 8 3.91 -11.27 7.30
N VAL A 9 4.84 -11.91 8.02
CA VAL A 9 6.21 -11.40 8.15
C VAL A 9 6.95 -11.49 6.81
N LEU A 10 6.90 -12.65 6.16
CA LEU A 10 7.62 -12.86 4.90
C LEU A 10 7.15 -11.92 3.79
N MET A 11 5.83 -11.75 3.64
CA MET A 11 5.28 -10.85 2.61
C MET A 11 5.67 -9.39 2.86
N ASN A 12 5.64 -8.93 4.11
CA ASN A 12 6.03 -7.56 4.44
C ASN A 12 7.53 -7.31 4.30
N ARG A 13 8.37 -8.34 4.51
CA ARG A 13 9.83 -8.23 4.34
C ARG A 13 10.25 -7.96 2.89
N VAL A 14 9.48 -8.43 1.91
CA VAL A 14 9.72 -8.10 0.49
C VAL A 14 9.62 -6.59 0.27
N GLY A 15 8.63 -5.93 0.86
CA GLY A 15 8.49 -4.48 0.82
C GLY A 15 9.61 -3.74 1.53
N ASP A 16 10.01 -4.22 2.70
CA ASP A 16 11.09 -3.62 3.49
C ASP A 16 12.41 -3.59 2.70
N VAL A 17 12.71 -4.65 1.91
CA VAL A 17 13.88 -4.66 1.01
C VAL A 17 13.77 -3.55 -0.04
N GLY A 18 12.58 -3.32 -0.61
CA GLY A 18 12.34 -2.22 -1.55
C GLY A 18 12.62 -0.86 -0.92
N ILE A 19 12.18 -0.63 0.32
CA ILE A 19 12.43 0.62 1.05
C ILE A 19 13.93 0.80 1.32
N LEU A 20 14.63 -0.23 1.80
CA LEU A 20 16.06 -0.17 2.10
C LEU A 20 16.91 0.10 0.85
N LEU A 21 16.55 -0.50 -0.29
CA LEU A 21 17.18 -0.20 -1.58
C LEU A 21 16.86 1.22 -2.07
N GLY A 22 15.63 1.70 -1.86
CA GLY A 22 15.28 3.08 -2.20
C GLY A 22 16.09 4.10 -1.38
N ILE A 23 16.26 3.82 -0.09
CA ILE A 23 17.10 4.61 0.82
C ILE A 23 18.56 4.64 0.35
N SER A 24 19.14 3.51 -0.06
CA SER A 24 20.53 3.50 -0.52
C SER A 24 20.71 4.27 -1.82
N LEU A 25 19.72 4.25 -2.72
CA LEU A 25 19.72 5.08 -3.93
C LEU A 25 19.63 6.57 -3.61
N LEU A 26 18.78 6.97 -2.67
CA LEU A 26 18.71 8.36 -2.21
C LEU A 26 20.04 8.83 -1.61
N ALA A 27 20.69 7.96 -0.81
CA ALA A 27 22.01 8.26 -0.27
C ALA A 27 23.08 8.46 -1.37
N SER A 28 22.95 7.79 -2.52
CA SER A 28 23.87 7.97 -3.66
C SER A 28 23.75 9.34 -4.34
N GLU A 29 22.57 9.97 -4.26
CA GLU A 29 22.31 11.34 -4.75
C GLU A 29 22.71 12.42 -3.72
N GLY A 30 23.28 12.01 -2.57
CA GLY A 30 23.83 12.92 -1.57
C GLY A 30 22.81 13.53 -0.60
N SER A 31 21.50 13.24 -0.73
CA SER A 31 20.50 13.70 0.23
C SER A 31 19.30 12.76 0.35
N TRP A 32 18.67 12.77 1.52
CA TRP A 32 17.48 11.96 1.82
C TRP A 32 16.19 12.79 1.68
N ASN A 33 16.32 14.06 1.32
CA ASN A 33 15.22 15.02 1.33
C ASN A 33 14.42 14.92 0.04
N PHE A 34 13.14 14.55 0.15
CA PHE A 34 12.23 14.45 -0.99
C PHE A 34 12.04 15.79 -1.73
N ILE A 35 12.20 16.91 -1.01
CA ILE A 35 12.02 18.27 -1.51
C ILE A 35 13.12 18.65 -2.53
N VAL A 36 14.28 17.99 -2.45
CA VAL A 36 15.43 18.29 -3.32
C VAL A 36 15.22 17.72 -4.74
N PHE A 37 14.31 16.76 -4.89
CA PHE A 37 14.08 16.12 -6.17
C PHE A 37 13.09 16.92 -7.01
N ASP A 38 13.63 17.54 -8.05
CA ASP A 38 12.84 18.28 -9.02
C ASP A 38 12.22 17.31 -10.03
N ALA A 39 10.90 17.43 -10.24
CA ALA A 39 10.14 16.56 -11.14
C ALA A 39 10.63 16.65 -12.61
N ASN A 40 11.38 17.71 -12.94
CA ASN A 40 11.88 17.97 -14.28
C ASN A 40 13.17 17.20 -14.64
N GLN A 41 13.87 16.58 -13.68
CA GLN A 41 15.07 15.79 -13.92
C GLN A 41 14.84 14.28 -13.69
N VAL A 42 13.87 13.72 -14.42
CA VAL A 42 13.56 12.28 -14.35
C VAL A 42 14.67 11.44 -14.97
N ASN A 43 15.69 11.14 -14.17
CA ASN A 43 16.74 10.20 -14.55
C ASN A 43 16.27 8.74 -14.40
N LEU A 44 16.97 7.80 -15.02
CA LEU A 44 16.69 6.36 -14.90
C LEU A 44 16.64 5.92 -13.43
N LEU A 45 17.53 6.47 -12.60
CA LEU A 45 17.63 6.17 -11.18
C LEU A 45 16.35 6.53 -10.42
N PHE A 46 15.69 7.64 -10.77
CA PHE A 46 14.40 8.03 -10.18
C PHE A 46 13.27 7.07 -10.55
N LYS A 47 13.25 6.58 -11.80
CA LYS A 47 12.25 5.58 -12.22
C LYS A 47 12.42 4.28 -11.44
N VAL A 48 13.66 3.86 -11.21
CA VAL A 48 13.98 2.67 -10.38
C VAL A 48 13.57 2.90 -8.92
N LEU A 49 13.92 4.05 -8.34
CA LEU A 49 13.52 4.44 -6.99
C LEU A 49 11.99 4.39 -6.82
N MET A 50 11.25 5.02 -7.73
CA MET A 50 9.79 5.04 -7.69
C MET A 50 9.17 3.65 -7.90
N GLY A 51 9.79 2.79 -8.71
CA GLY A 51 9.37 1.40 -8.84
C GLY A 51 9.54 0.59 -7.54
N LEU A 52 10.68 0.77 -6.85
CA LEU A 52 10.95 0.13 -5.55
C LEU A 52 9.98 0.62 -4.46
N ILE A 53 9.71 1.92 -4.44
CA ILE A 53 8.73 2.55 -3.55
C ILE A 53 7.31 2.03 -3.83
N LEU A 54 6.91 1.94 -5.10
CA LEU A 54 5.61 1.40 -5.49
C LEU A 54 5.46 -0.05 -5.03
N MET A 55 6.48 -0.88 -5.23
CA MET A 55 6.48 -2.27 -4.75
C MET A 55 6.33 -2.33 -3.23
N ALA A 56 7.10 -1.53 -2.49
CA ALA A 56 7.01 -1.46 -1.04
C ALA A 56 5.62 -1.04 -0.56
N ALA A 57 5.06 0.01 -1.16
CA ALA A 57 3.72 0.48 -0.86
C ALA A 57 2.66 -0.59 -1.11
N MET A 58 2.72 -1.28 -2.26
CA MET A 58 1.79 -2.37 -2.61
C MET A 58 1.85 -3.54 -1.63
N THR A 59 3.04 -3.92 -1.15
CA THR A 59 3.14 -4.99 -0.13
C THR A 59 2.48 -4.60 1.19
N LYS A 60 2.73 -3.36 1.67
CA LYS A 60 2.19 -2.86 2.94
C LYS A 60 0.69 -2.58 2.86
N SER A 61 0.19 -2.10 1.73
CA SER A 61 -1.24 -1.86 1.50
C SER A 61 -2.02 -3.08 0.98
N ALA A 62 -1.39 -4.27 1.03
CA ALA A 62 -1.97 -5.56 0.61
C ALA A 62 -2.56 -5.55 -0.82
N GLN A 63 -1.98 -4.79 -1.74
CA GLN A 63 -2.44 -4.78 -3.12
C GLN A 63 -2.07 -6.10 -3.81
N VAL A 64 -2.84 -6.51 -4.82
CA VAL A 64 -2.58 -7.70 -5.64
C VAL A 64 -1.23 -7.50 -6.34
N PRO A 65 -0.29 -8.46 -6.25
CA PRO A 65 -0.44 -9.87 -5.84
C PRO A 65 -0.22 -10.16 -4.35
N PHE A 66 0.10 -9.17 -3.52
CA PHE A 66 0.44 -9.33 -2.10
C PHE A 66 -0.77 -9.29 -1.16
N SER A 67 -2.00 -9.48 -1.64
CA SER A 67 -3.21 -9.35 -0.83
C SER A 67 -3.44 -10.51 0.16
N SER A 68 -2.80 -11.66 -0.06
CA SER A 68 -3.08 -12.91 0.67
C SER A 68 -2.79 -12.85 2.17
N TRP A 69 -1.89 -11.96 2.61
CA TRP A 69 -1.51 -11.89 4.02
C TRP A 69 -2.56 -11.21 4.90
N LEU A 70 -3.38 -10.33 4.33
CA LEU A 70 -4.33 -9.51 5.10
C LEU A 70 -5.51 -10.35 5.64
N PRO A 71 -6.19 -11.21 4.86
CA PRO A 71 -7.20 -12.13 5.40
C PRO A 71 -6.61 -13.17 6.37
N ALA A 72 -5.36 -13.61 6.13
CA ALA A 72 -4.68 -14.57 6.99
C ALA A 72 -4.32 -13.99 8.37
N ALA A 73 -4.08 -12.68 8.45
CA ALA A 73 -3.75 -11.98 9.70
C ALA A 73 -4.91 -11.95 10.71
N MET A 74 -6.15 -12.14 10.26
CA MET A 74 -7.35 -12.19 11.13
C MET A 74 -7.43 -13.40 12.07
N ALA A 75 -6.42 -14.27 12.05
CA ALA A 75 -6.18 -15.26 13.10
C ALA A 75 -5.77 -14.62 14.46
N ALA A 76 -5.38 -13.34 14.47
CA ALA A 76 -5.02 -12.58 15.66
C ALA A 76 -6.24 -12.17 16.52
N PRO A 77 -6.04 -11.86 17.82
CA PRO A 77 -7.11 -11.37 18.68
C PRO A 77 -7.66 -10.01 18.21
N THR A 78 -8.95 -9.78 18.48
CA THR A 78 -9.74 -8.63 17.99
C THR A 78 -9.15 -7.23 18.26
N PRO A 79 -8.52 -6.93 19.41
CA PRO A 79 -7.91 -5.61 19.60
C PRO A 79 -6.67 -5.38 18.71
N VAL A 80 -5.91 -6.44 18.40
CA VAL A 80 -4.73 -6.36 17.54
C VAL A 80 -5.14 -6.20 16.09
N SER A 81 -6.20 -6.90 15.66
CA SER A 81 -6.73 -6.75 14.30
C SER A 81 -7.29 -5.34 14.06
N ALA A 82 -7.96 -4.74 15.05
CA ALA A 82 -8.46 -3.36 14.91
C ALA A 82 -7.31 -2.36 14.65
N LEU A 83 -6.23 -2.43 15.44
CA LEU A 83 -5.12 -1.48 15.34
C LEU A 83 -4.28 -1.68 14.07
N VAL A 84 -4.00 -2.93 13.71
CA VAL A 84 -3.14 -3.26 12.56
C VAL A 84 -3.87 -3.01 11.24
N HIS A 85 -5.18 -3.25 11.18
CA HIS A 85 -5.92 -3.27 9.93
C HIS A 85 -6.66 -1.97 9.60
N SER A 86 -6.98 -1.10 10.59
CA SER A 86 -7.63 0.18 10.28
C SER A 86 -6.65 1.34 10.14
N SER A 87 -5.66 1.44 11.02
CA SER A 87 -5.01 2.73 11.29
C SER A 87 -3.51 2.80 11.04
N THR A 88 -2.77 1.68 11.08
CA THR A 88 -1.30 1.74 11.16
C THR A 88 -0.55 1.06 10.02
N LEU A 89 -0.66 -0.26 9.86
CA LEU A 89 0.23 -0.99 8.95
C LEU A 89 -0.19 -0.77 7.48
N VAL A 90 -1.49 -0.84 7.21
CA VAL A 90 -1.99 -0.89 5.83
C VAL A 90 -2.12 0.51 5.21
N THR A 91 -2.39 1.52 6.04
CA THR A 91 -2.41 2.95 5.65
C THR A 91 -1.00 3.50 5.43
N ALA A 92 0.03 2.94 6.06
CA ALA A 92 1.42 3.37 5.87
C ALA A 92 1.89 3.25 4.40
N GLY A 93 1.45 2.21 3.68
CA GLY A 93 1.76 2.05 2.25
C GLY A 93 1.13 3.15 1.39
N VAL A 94 -0.12 3.51 1.69
CA VAL A 94 -0.83 4.61 1.01
C VAL A 94 -0.17 5.94 1.32
N PHE A 95 0.13 6.20 2.60
CA PHE A 95 0.76 7.45 3.03
C PHE A 95 2.14 7.65 2.40
N LEU A 96 2.94 6.58 2.28
CA LEU A 96 4.22 6.62 1.60
C LEU A 96 4.05 7.11 0.15
N LEU A 97 3.08 6.59 -0.60
CA LEU A 97 2.84 7.06 -1.97
C LEU A 97 2.30 8.50 -2.04
N ILE A 98 1.49 8.94 -1.08
CA ILE A 98 1.06 10.35 -1.01
C ILE A 98 2.29 11.27 -0.90
N ARG A 99 3.31 10.88 -0.11
CA ARG A 99 4.53 11.67 0.03
C ARG A 99 5.36 11.74 -1.25
N PHE A 100 5.37 10.68 -2.05
CA PHE A 100 6.09 10.62 -3.32
C PHE A 100 5.21 10.95 -4.53
N TYR A 101 4.00 11.46 -4.32
CA TYR A 101 3.03 11.70 -5.39
C TYR A 101 3.59 12.61 -6.50
N ALA A 102 4.29 13.68 -6.13
CA ALA A 102 4.88 14.62 -7.09
C ALA A 102 5.93 13.99 -8.01
N LEU A 103 6.52 12.86 -7.60
CA LEU A 103 7.52 12.11 -8.36
C LEU A 103 6.89 10.95 -9.15
N MET A 104 5.58 10.75 -9.04
CA MET A 104 4.88 9.66 -9.69
C MET A 104 4.58 10.01 -11.16
N GLY A 105 5.28 9.34 -12.08
CA GLY A 105 5.05 9.49 -13.51
C GLY A 105 3.80 8.75 -14.02
N GLU A 106 3.31 9.17 -15.19
CA GLU A 106 2.08 8.64 -15.83
C GLU A 106 2.09 7.11 -16.01
N ASN A 107 3.24 6.52 -16.35
CA ASN A 107 3.34 5.08 -16.53
C ASN A 107 3.10 4.32 -15.22
N LEU A 108 3.62 4.83 -14.10
CA LEU A 108 3.47 4.19 -12.78
C LEU A 108 2.05 4.40 -12.24
N SER A 109 1.44 5.56 -12.50
CA SER A 109 0.05 5.79 -12.14
C SER A 109 -0.90 4.86 -12.92
N ALA A 110 -0.68 4.65 -14.22
CA ALA A 110 -1.46 3.70 -15.01
C ALA A 110 -1.36 2.26 -14.48
N ILE A 111 -0.14 1.81 -14.11
CA ILE A 111 0.06 0.50 -13.49
C ILE A 111 -0.68 0.40 -12.15
N LEU A 112 -0.55 1.42 -11.31
CA LEU A 112 -1.22 1.46 -10.01
C LEU A 112 -2.73 1.46 -10.16
N MET A 113 -3.28 2.16 -11.15
CA MET A 113 -4.70 2.22 -11.44
C MET A 113 -5.28 0.83 -11.74
N VAL A 114 -4.61 0.03 -12.57
CA VAL A 114 -5.07 -1.32 -12.91
C VAL A 114 -5.02 -2.23 -11.67
N ILE A 115 -3.91 -2.20 -10.93
CA ILE A 115 -3.74 -3.04 -9.73
C ILE A 115 -4.76 -2.68 -8.65
N SER A 116 -5.02 -1.40 -8.45
CA SER A 116 -5.97 -0.91 -7.45
C SER A 116 -7.43 -1.21 -7.78
N LEU A 117 -7.80 -1.19 -9.08
CA LEU A 117 -9.12 -1.66 -9.51
C LEU A 117 -9.29 -3.16 -9.28
N LEU A 118 -8.26 -3.96 -9.57
CA LEU A 118 -8.29 -5.40 -9.32
C LEU A 118 -8.43 -5.72 -7.83
N THR A 119 -7.74 -5.01 -6.96
CA THR A 119 -7.84 -5.21 -5.50
C THR A 119 -9.18 -4.79 -4.95
N LEU A 120 -9.72 -3.67 -5.42
CA LEU A 120 -11.06 -3.20 -5.09
C LEU A 120 -12.11 -4.28 -5.40
N LEU A 121 -12.06 -4.82 -6.63
CA LEU A 121 -13.02 -5.83 -7.09
C LEU A 121 -12.87 -7.17 -6.35
N LEU A 122 -11.63 -7.66 -6.17
CA LEU A 122 -11.39 -8.92 -5.49
C LEU A 122 -11.76 -8.86 -4.00
N GLY A 123 -11.46 -7.75 -3.32
CA GLY A 123 -11.87 -7.52 -1.94
C GLY A 123 -13.39 -7.45 -1.81
N GLY A 124 -14.06 -6.71 -2.70
CA GLY A 124 -15.52 -6.59 -2.71
C GLY A 124 -16.23 -7.91 -2.96
N LEU A 125 -15.85 -8.64 -4.02
CA LEU A 125 -16.45 -9.93 -4.34
C LEU A 125 -16.13 -10.98 -3.28
N GLY A 126 -14.90 -11.00 -2.74
CA GLY A 126 -14.51 -11.90 -1.66
C GLY A 126 -15.32 -11.68 -0.39
N ALA A 127 -15.57 -10.42 -0.02
CA ALA A 127 -16.36 -10.09 1.16
C ALA A 127 -17.81 -10.61 1.07
N CYS A 128 -18.41 -10.60 -0.12
CA CYS A 128 -19.77 -11.12 -0.35
C CYS A 128 -19.89 -12.65 -0.22
N MET A 129 -18.77 -13.38 -0.37
CA MET A 129 -18.74 -14.84 -0.37
C MET A 129 -18.27 -15.43 0.97
N GLU A 130 -17.76 -14.61 1.89
CA GLU A 130 -17.28 -15.04 3.20
C GLU A 130 -18.37 -15.03 4.26
N MET A 131 -18.38 -16.05 5.12
CA MET A 131 -19.35 -16.19 6.23
C MET A 131 -18.78 -15.70 7.57
N ASP A 132 -17.46 -15.61 7.70
CA ASP A 132 -16.80 -15.17 8.93
C ASP A 132 -16.74 -13.63 9.01
N PHE A 133 -17.41 -13.03 9.99
CA PHE A 133 -17.42 -11.56 10.16
C PHE A 133 -16.03 -10.91 10.15
N LYS A 134 -15.02 -11.54 10.77
CA LYS A 134 -13.65 -11.00 10.79
C LYS A 134 -13.02 -10.95 9.40
N LYS A 135 -13.27 -11.96 8.56
CA LYS A 135 -12.75 -12.01 7.19
C LYS A 135 -13.51 -11.05 6.28
N VAL A 136 -14.82 -10.90 6.48
CA VAL A 136 -15.61 -9.89 5.78
C VAL A 136 -15.04 -8.49 6.04
N ILE A 137 -14.72 -8.15 7.30
CA ILE A 137 -14.10 -6.87 7.65
C ILE A 137 -12.69 -6.73 7.03
N ALA A 138 -11.86 -7.78 7.08
CA ALA A 138 -10.57 -7.77 6.38
C ALA A 138 -10.72 -7.47 4.88
N LEU A 139 -11.64 -8.16 4.20
CA LEU A 139 -11.87 -8.00 2.77
C LEU A 139 -12.51 -6.64 2.43
N SER A 140 -13.32 -6.07 3.33
CA SER A 140 -13.80 -4.70 3.17
C SER A 140 -12.69 -3.66 3.37
N THR A 141 -11.74 -3.88 4.29
CA THR A 141 -10.55 -3.00 4.38
C THR A 141 -9.71 -3.09 3.11
N LEU A 142 -9.53 -4.30 2.56
CA LEU A 142 -8.81 -4.52 1.31
C LEU A 142 -9.43 -3.73 0.14
N SER A 143 -10.77 -3.73 0.04
CA SER A 143 -11.45 -2.98 -1.01
C SER A 143 -11.33 -1.47 -0.80
N GLN A 144 -11.42 -0.97 0.44
CA GLN A 144 -11.21 0.46 0.76
C GLN A 144 -9.79 0.93 0.44
N LEU A 145 -8.79 0.10 0.70
CA LEU A 145 -7.40 0.39 0.33
C LEU A 145 -7.21 0.40 -1.19
N GLY A 146 -7.86 -0.53 -1.90
CA GLY A 146 -7.95 -0.48 -3.36
C GLY A 146 -8.51 0.86 -3.85
N LEU A 147 -9.59 1.36 -3.24
CA LEU A 147 -10.16 2.67 -3.57
C LEU A 147 -9.21 3.83 -3.27
N MET A 148 -8.48 3.80 -2.14
CA MET A 148 -7.44 4.79 -1.85
C MET A 148 -6.33 4.81 -2.90
N MET A 149 -5.82 3.64 -3.28
CA MET A 149 -4.75 3.52 -4.28
C MET A 149 -5.24 3.93 -5.68
N TYR A 150 -6.51 3.67 -5.99
CA TYR A 150 -7.15 4.09 -7.24
C TYR A 150 -7.28 5.61 -7.32
N THR A 151 -7.81 6.26 -6.28
CA THR A 151 -7.93 7.73 -6.24
C THR A 151 -6.55 8.41 -6.32
N LEU A 152 -5.53 7.83 -5.69
CA LEU A 152 -4.16 8.32 -5.79
C LEU A 152 -3.61 8.18 -7.22
N SER A 153 -3.93 7.10 -7.92
CA SER A 153 -3.53 6.90 -9.32
C SER A 153 -4.14 7.92 -10.29
N LEU A 154 -5.33 8.46 -9.97
CA LEU A 154 -5.97 9.53 -10.72
C LEU A 154 -5.40 10.92 -10.43
N GLY A 155 -4.45 11.02 -9.49
CA GLY A 155 -3.83 12.27 -9.10
C GLY A 155 -4.55 13.05 -7.99
N LEU A 156 -5.57 12.45 -7.38
CA LEU A 156 -6.43 13.08 -6.38
C LEU A 156 -5.90 12.85 -4.95
N TRP A 157 -4.64 13.24 -4.69
CA TRP A 157 -3.95 12.94 -3.44
C TRP A 157 -4.64 13.52 -2.19
N GLU A 158 -5.29 14.69 -2.28
CA GLU A 158 -6.06 15.27 -1.16
C GLU A 158 -7.27 14.41 -0.79
N LEU A 159 -7.99 13.89 -1.78
CA LEU A 159 -9.12 12.99 -1.57
C LEU A 159 -8.66 11.67 -0.98
N THR A 160 -7.54 11.12 -1.45
CA THR A 160 -6.95 9.92 -0.87
C THR A 160 -6.57 10.14 0.59
N TYR A 161 -5.98 11.29 0.93
CA TYR A 161 -5.60 11.61 2.30
C TYR A 161 -6.82 11.77 3.21
N PHE A 162 -7.86 12.47 2.74
CA PHE A 162 -9.11 12.60 3.48
C PHE A 162 -9.78 11.24 3.74
N HIS A 163 -9.87 10.40 2.70
CA HIS A 163 -10.44 9.06 2.82
C HIS A 163 -9.64 8.15 3.74
N MET A 164 -8.31 8.29 3.77
CA MET A 164 -7.45 7.56 4.72
C MET A 164 -7.76 7.94 6.17
N LEU A 165 -7.96 9.23 6.45
CA LEU A 165 -8.28 9.70 7.80
C LEU A 165 -9.65 9.19 8.25
N THR A 166 -10.66 9.22 7.38
CA THR A 166 -11.99 8.73 7.73
C THR A 166 -11.98 7.21 7.95
N HIS A 167 -11.31 6.44 7.10
CA HIS A 167 -11.14 4.99 7.27
C HIS A 167 -10.34 4.61 8.52
N ALA A 168 -9.42 5.46 9.00
CA ALA A 168 -8.72 5.17 10.26
C ALA A 168 -9.65 5.27 11.48
N ILE A 169 -10.74 6.05 11.37
CA ILE A 169 -11.70 6.30 12.44
C ILE A 169 -12.86 5.27 12.41
N PHE A 170 -13.28 4.82 11.22
CA PHE A 170 -14.44 3.94 11.01
C PHE A 170 -14.02 2.56 10.49
#